data_AF-A0A1S1LK55-F1
#
_entry.id   AF-A0A1S1LK55-F1
#
_cell.length_a   1.000
_cell.length_b   1.000
_cell.length_c   1.000
_cell.angle_alpha   90.00
_cell.angle_beta   90.00
_cell.angle_gamma   90.00
#
_symmetry.space_group_name_H-M   'P 1'
#
loop_
_entity.id
_entity.type
_entity.pdbx_description
1 polymer ?
#
loop_
_entity_poly.entity_id
_entity_poly.type
_entity_poly.pdbx_seq_one_letter_code
_entity_poly.pdbx_strand_id
1 'polypeptide(L)'
;MVLIPNFESQSHFFTPVALAVNEQQPSSIVDQRFVFQTNGVAIVNMPGQTSVDWSRNQALISPNMSDAFKAITTRHNIPIPAGAFPWFQVDSAIPFATLSSIFDRHQAIDAGFAVDRWRFRTRTGIGLQPGQTIQSLFDGLLVDLAVRDSDAVLHRISYHITVQGRIRFVTGLT
;
A
#
# COMPACT_ATOMS: atom_id res chain seq x y z
N MET A 1 5.72 -13.38 -7.38
CA MET A 1 5.03 -12.17 -6.87
C MET A 1 4.24 -11.57 -8.01
N VAL A 2 2.95 -11.32 -7.79
CA VAL A 2 2.05 -10.70 -8.76
C VAL A 2 1.70 -9.31 -8.24
N LEU A 3 1.95 -8.27 -9.04
CA LEU A 3 1.43 -6.93 -8.77
C LEU A 3 -0.08 -6.97 -8.95
N ILE A 4 -0.84 -6.44 -8.00
CA ILE A 4 -2.30 -6.34 -8.13
C ILE A 4 -2.64 -5.00 -8.79
N PRO A 5 -3.10 -4.98 -10.05
CA PRO A 5 -3.37 -3.74 -10.76
C PRO A 5 -4.79 -3.22 -10.51
N ASN A 6 -5.69 -4.09 -10.04
CA ASN A 6 -7.13 -3.83 -10.01
C ASN A 6 -7.64 -3.78 -8.57
N PHE A 7 -8.47 -2.77 -8.32
CA PHE A 7 -9.10 -2.52 -7.03
C PHE A 7 -10.58 -2.33 -7.25
N GLU A 8 -11.40 -2.93 -6.40
CA GLU A 8 -12.83 -2.62 -6.39
C GLU A 8 -13.10 -1.30 -5.69
N SER A 9 -12.37 -1.02 -4.61
CA SER A 9 -12.46 0.25 -3.91
C SER A 9 -11.12 0.63 -3.32
N GLN A 10 -10.90 1.94 -3.23
CA GLN A 10 -9.77 2.56 -2.54
C GLN A 10 -10.28 3.82 -1.85
N SER A 11 -9.84 4.04 -0.62
CA SER A 11 -10.12 5.27 0.12
C SER A 11 -8.87 5.73 0.83
N HIS A 12 -8.66 7.04 0.83
CA HIS A 12 -7.43 7.67 1.30
C HIS A 12 -7.77 8.78 2.29
N PHE A 13 -7.04 8.80 3.40
CA PHE A 13 -7.03 9.90 4.35
C PHE A 13 -5.60 10.40 4.51
N PHE A 14 -5.41 11.71 4.41
CA PHE A 14 -4.09 12.33 4.46
C PHE A 14 -4.21 13.64 5.23
N THR A 15 -3.45 13.77 6.31
CA THR A 15 -3.46 14.98 7.15
C THR A 15 -2.07 15.29 7.70
N PRO A 16 -1.72 16.57 7.92
CA PRO A 16 -0.59 16.94 8.76
C PRO A 16 -0.78 16.40 10.19
N VAL A 17 0.32 15.99 10.81
CA VAL A 17 0.38 15.64 12.23
C VAL A 17 0.53 16.92 13.04
N ALA A 18 -0.31 17.08 14.07
CA ALA A 18 -0.19 18.18 15.03
C ALA A 18 1.09 18.03 15.85
N LEU A 19 1.70 19.16 16.18
CA LEU A 19 2.92 19.20 16.99
C LEU A 19 2.60 18.95 18.45
N ALA A 20 3.53 18.30 19.17
CA ALA A 20 3.48 18.29 20.63
C ALA A 20 3.76 19.70 21.18
N VAL A 21 3.33 19.98 22.41
CA VAL A 21 3.38 21.32 23.04
C VAL A 21 4.77 21.97 22.99
N ASN A 22 5.84 21.17 23.08
CA ASN A 22 7.23 21.63 23.08
C ASN A 22 8.02 21.21 21.82
N GLU A 23 7.33 20.81 20.76
CA GLU A 23 7.98 20.42 19.51
C GLU A 23 8.20 21.64 18.61
N GLN A 24 9.40 21.73 18.03
CA GLN A 24 9.72 22.81 17.10
C GLN A 24 8.83 22.75 15.86
N GLN A 25 8.30 23.90 15.44
CA GLN A 25 7.55 23.99 14.19
C GLN A 25 8.42 23.63 12.98
N PRO A 26 7.91 22.87 12.01
CA PRO A 26 8.60 22.58 10.77
C PRO A 26 8.96 23.87 10.04
N SER A 27 10.24 24.04 9.68
CA SER A 27 10.72 25.19 8.91
C SER A 27 10.33 25.11 7.43
N SER A 28 9.92 23.92 6.96
CA SER A 28 9.51 23.69 5.59
C SER A 28 8.51 22.54 5.47
N ILE A 29 7.86 22.41 4.31
CA ILE A 29 6.92 21.31 4.05
C ILE A 29 7.57 19.93 4.06
N VAL A 30 8.86 19.85 3.74
CA VAL A 30 9.58 18.56 3.79
C VAL A 30 9.88 18.14 5.23
N ASP A 31 9.84 19.06 6.19
CA ASP A 31 10.02 18.74 7.61
C ASP A 31 8.70 18.37 8.31
N GLN A 32 7.56 18.79 7.73
CA GLN A 32 6.23 18.49 8.24
C GLN A 32 5.95 16.98 8.22
N ARG A 33 5.55 16.47 9.39
CA ARG A 33 5.07 15.08 9.54
C ARG A 33 3.61 14.98 9.14
N PHE A 34 3.27 13.85 8.53
CA PHE A 34 1.93 13.54 8.08
C PHE A 34 1.54 12.13 8.49
N VAL A 35 0.23 11.92 8.63
CA VAL A 35 -0.38 10.60 8.66
C VAL A 35 -1.11 10.41 7.34
N PHE A 36 -0.82 9.30 6.68
CA PHE A 36 -1.54 8.80 5.51
C PHE A 36 -2.16 7.46 5.87
N GLN A 37 -3.45 7.31 5.59
CA GLN A 37 -4.18 6.06 5.74
C GLN A 37 -4.80 5.70 4.40
N THR A 38 -4.72 4.43 4.05
CA THR A 38 -5.39 3.89 2.87
C THR A 38 -6.01 2.54 3.18
N ASN A 39 -7.23 2.35 2.74
CA ASN A 39 -7.90 1.05 2.79
C ASN A 39 -8.63 0.78 1.48
N GLY A 40 -9.04 -0.47 1.32
CA GLY A 40 -9.78 -0.85 0.13
C GLY A 40 -9.89 -2.35 -0.05
N VAL A 41 -10.32 -2.71 -1.24
CA VAL A 41 -10.51 -4.11 -1.66
C VAL A 41 -9.73 -4.33 -2.96
N ALA A 42 -8.67 -5.13 -2.88
CA ALA A 42 -7.82 -5.51 -4.00
C ALA A 42 -8.40 -6.76 -4.70
N ILE A 43 -8.45 -6.75 -6.03
CA ILE A 43 -8.97 -7.86 -6.85
C ILE A 43 -7.80 -8.77 -7.20
N VAL A 44 -7.82 -10.00 -6.67
CA VAL A 44 -6.72 -10.98 -6.80
C VAL A 44 -7.04 -12.06 -7.83
N ASN A 45 -8.24 -12.65 -7.77
CA ASN A 45 -8.66 -13.78 -8.61
C ASN A 45 -7.62 -14.91 -8.68
N MET A 46 -7.14 -15.37 -7.52
CA MET A 46 -6.22 -16.49 -7.42
C MET A 46 -7.01 -17.81 -7.35
N PRO A 47 -6.92 -18.69 -8.36
CA PRO A 47 -7.53 -20.01 -8.28
C PRO A 47 -6.68 -20.92 -7.39
N GLY A 48 -7.34 -21.85 -6.71
CA GLY A 48 -6.67 -23.06 -6.24
C GLY A 48 -6.44 -24.02 -7.41
N GLN A 49 -5.45 -24.90 -7.27
CA GLN A 49 -5.01 -25.78 -8.35
C GLN A 49 -5.31 -27.26 -8.07
N THR A 50 -5.37 -27.67 -6.81
CA THR A 50 -5.56 -29.07 -6.40
C THR A 50 -6.40 -29.18 -5.15
N SER A 51 -7.07 -30.31 -4.96
CA SER A 51 -7.84 -30.64 -3.74
C SER A 51 -6.98 -31.17 -2.58
N VAL A 52 -5.72 -31.51 -2.83
CA VAL A 52 -4.83 -32.16 -1.84
C VAL A 52 -3.73 -31.23 -1.31
N ASP A 53 -3.45 -30.11 -1.97
CA ASP A 53 -2.40 -29.17 -1.57
C ASP A 53 -2.83 -27.71 -1.71
N TRP A 54 -2.14 -26.85 -0.96
CA TRP A 54 -2.31 -25.41 -0.93
C TRP A 54 -1.49 -24.75 -2.04
N SER A 55 -2.20 -24.19 -3.03
CA SER A 55 -1.60 -23.31 -4.03
C SER A 55 -1.23 -21.99 -3.36
N ARG A 56 0.04 -21.57 -3.45
CA ARG A 56 0.54 -20.35 -2.80
C ARG A 56 1.02 -19.32 -3.81
N ASN A 57 0.73 -18.06 -3.54
CA ASN A 57 1.25 -16.94 -4.31
C ASN A 57 1.44 -15.72 -3.42
N GLN A 58 2.20 -14.74 -3.90
CA GLN A 58 2.41 -13.48 -3.22
C GLN A 58 1.85 -12.34 -4.06
N ALA A 59 0.93 -11.58 -3.48
CA ALA A 59 0.35 -10.38 -4.05
C ALA A 59 1.07 -9.12 -3.52
N LEU A 60 1.35 -8.16 -4.40
CA LEU A 60 1.71 -6.80 -4.00
C LEU A 60 0.51 -5.89 -4.20
N ILE A 61 -0.05 -5.41 -3.10
CA ILE A 61 -1.10 -4.39 -3.09
C ILE A 61 -0.42 -3.02 -3.03
N SER A 62 -0.46 -2.26 -4.12
CA SER A 62 0.12 -0.91 -4.22
C SER A 62 -0.99 0.11 -4.53
N PRO A 63 -1.57 0.76 -3.50
CA PRO A 63 -2.66 1.71 -3.68
C PRO A 63 -2.27 2.93 -4.51
N ASN A 64 -3.23 3.53 -5.22
CA ASN A 64 -2.96 4.71 -6.04
C ASN A 64 -2.70 5.95 -5.17
N MET A 65 -1.43 6.31 -5.02
CA MET A 65 -1.02 7.47 -4.23
C MET A 65 -1.29 8.81 -4.92
N SER A 66 -1.46 8.83 -6.25
CA SER A 66 -1.53 10.07 -7.04
C SER A 66 -2.73 10.94 -6.64
N ASP A 67 -3.89 10.33 -6.43
CA ASP A 67 -5.11 11.05 -6.06
C ASP A 67 -5.02 11.61 -4.64
N ALA A 68 -4.45 10.83 -3.71
CA ALA A 68 -4.20 11.26 -2.34
C ALA A 68 -3.22 12.46 -2.30
N PHE A 69 -2.16 12.42 -3.10
CA PHE A 69 -1.21 13.52 -3.22
C PHE A 69 -1.84 14.75 -3.85
N LYS A 70 -2.63 14.61 -4.91
CA LYS A 70 -3.32 15.73 -5.56
C LYS A 70 -4.24 16.45 -4.58
N ALA A 71 -4.96 15.71 -3.75
CA ALA A 71 -5.86 16.28 -2.75
C ALA A 71 -5.11 17.08 -1.68
N ILE A 72 -4.05 16.51 -1.08
CA ILE A 72 -3.31 17.17 0.01
C ILE A 72 -2.50 18.38 -0.48
N THR A 73 -1.86 18.28 -1.65
CA THR A 73 -1.05 19.38 -2.18
C THR A 73 -1.93 20.56 -2.56
N THR A 74 -3.11 20.32 -3.14
CA THR A 74 -4.09 21.36 -3.43
C THR A 74 -4.61 21.99 -2.14
N ARG A 75 -5.04 21.18 -1.16
CA ARG A 75 -5.64 21.66 0.09
C ARG A 75 -4.70 22.56 0.90
N HIS A 76 -3.41 22.25 0.91
CA HIS A 76 -2.41 22.96 1.71
C HIS A 76 -1.47 23.84 0.88
N ASN A 77 -1.77 24.04 -0.41
CA ASN A 77 -0.96 24.81 -1.34
C ASN A 77 0.54 24.43 -1.31
N ILE A 78 0.82 23.13 -1.30
CA ILE A 78 2.18 22.58 -1.23
C ILE A 78 2.83 22.75 -2.61
N PRO A 79 3.91 23.54 -2.74
CA PRO A 79 4.58 23.71 -4.02
C PRO A 79 5.30 22.43 -4.41
N ILE A 80 5.07 21.96 -5.64
CA ILE A 80 5.77 20.81 -6.23
C ILE A 80 6.90 21.36 -7.10
N PRO A 81 8.17 21.01 -6.83
CA PRO A 81 9.29 21.42 -7.67
C PRO A 81 9.14 20.94 -9.12
N ALA A 82 9.59 21.76 -10.07
CA ALA A 82 9.54 21.43 -11.49
C ALA A 82 10.29 20.12 -11.79
N GLY A 83 9.67 19.24 -12.59
CA GLY A 83 10.26 17.94 -12.94
C GLY A 83 10.21 16.88 -11.83
N ALA A 84 9.56 17.18 -10.70
CA ALA A 84 9.40 16.24 -9.59
C ALA A 84 7.92 15.92 -9.31
N PHE A 85 7.70 14.87 -8.53
CA PHE A 85 6.39 14.51 -8.01
C PHE A 85 6.49 14.16 -6.52
N PRO A 86 5.41 14.38 -5.75
CA PRO A 86 5.40 14.04 -4.33
C PRO A 86 5.32 12.52 -4.13
N TRP A 87 6.01 12.03 -3.12
CA TRP A 87 5.91 10.67 -2.63
C TRP A 87 6.03 10.63 -1.10
N PHE A 88 5.68 9.50 -0.49
CA PHE A 88 5.63 9.37 0.96
C PHE A 88 6.86 8.63 1.47
N GLN A 89 7.74 9.32 2.20
CA GLN A 89 8.81 8.67 2.96
C GLN A 89 8.26 8.24 4.32
N VAL A 90 8.45 6.96 4.65
CA VAL A 90 7.80 6.29 5.78
C VAL A 90 8.73 6.27 6.98
N ASP A 91 8.24 6.75 8.13
CA ASP A 91 8.89 6.60 9.43
C ASP A 91 8.35 5.39 10.18
N SER A 92 7.03 5.17 10.13
CA SER A 92 6.37 4.02 10.75
C SER A 92 5.14 3.60 9.95
N ALA A 93 4.79 2.31 10.03
CA ALA A 93 3.68 1.72 9.29
C ALA A 93 2.95 0.68 10.15
N ILE A 94 1.61 0.68 10.05
CA ILE A 94 0.72 -0.31 10.64
C ILE A 94 -0.16 -0.86 9.50
N PRO A 95 0.24 -1.98 8.89
CA PRO A 95 -0.53 -2.62 7.82
C PRO A 95 -1.36 -3.81 8.32
N PHE A 96 -2.44 -4.10 7.58
CA PHE A 96 -3.25 -5.29 7.75
C PHE A 96 -3.84 -5.72 6.40
N ALA A 97 -3.98 -7.03 6.21
CA ALA A 97 -4.72 -7.62 5.09
C ALA A 97 -5.50 -8.84 5.55
N THR A 98 -6.67 -9.07 4.95
CA THR A 98 -7.53 -10.23 5.24
C THR A 98 -8.31 -10.66 4.01
N LEU A 99 -8.79 -11.91 4.02
CA LEU A 99 -9.74 -12.41 3.03
C LEU A 99 -10.99 -11.52 3.01
N SER A 100 -11.45 -11.20 1.80
CA SER A 100 -12.66 -10.39 1.58
C SER A 100 -13.72 -11.14 0.80
N SER A 101 -13.32 -11.87 -0.25
CA SER A 101 -14.23 -12.64 -1.10
C SER A 101 -13.57 -13.92 -1.55
N ILE A 102 -14.18 -15.04 -1.21
CA ILE A 102 -13.77 -16.40 -1.56
C ILE A 102 -14.95 -17.14 -2.15
N PHE A 103 -14.68 -18.11 -3.02
CA PHE A 103 -15.71 -18.90 -3.68
C PHE A 103 -15.20 -20.32 -3.89
N ASP A 104 -16.10 -21.29 -3.73
CA ASP A 104 -15.90 -22.70 -4.05
C ASP A 104 -17.14 -23.15 -4.84
N ARG A 105 -16.94 -23.76 -6.00
CA ARG A 105 -18.01 -24.00 -6.98
C ARG A 105 -18.87 -25.19 -6.59
N HIS A 106 -18.27 -26.28 -6.13
CA HIS A 106 -18.99 -27.50 -5.79
C HIS A 106 -19.07 -27.67 -4.27
N GLN A 107 -19.24 -28.91 -3.83
CA GLN A 107 -19.18 -29.22 -2.42
C GLN A 107 -17.76 -29.01 -1.91
N ALA A 108 -17.61 -28.10 -0.94
CA ALA A 108 -16.36 -27.88 -0.24
C ALA A 108 -15.99 -29.14 0.56
N ILE A 109 -15.07 -29.94 0.01
CA ILE A 109 -14.43 -31.04 0.71
C ILE A 109 -13.03 -30.56 1.01
N ASP A 110 -12.77 -30.22 2.27
CA ASP A 110 -11.42 -29.90 2.71
C ASP A 110 -10.84 -28.61 2.05
N ALA A 111 -11.70 -27.77 1.48
CA ALA A 111 -11.35 -26.50 0.86
C ALA A 111 -10.79 -25.49 1.88
N GLY A 112 -9.90 -24.61 1.42
CA GLY A 112 -9.19 -23.71 2.32
C GLY A 112 -8.73 -22.42 1.65
N PHE A 113 -8.75 -21.33 2.42
CA PHE A 113 -8.29 -20.02 1.97
C PHE A 113 -7.51 -19.38 3.09
N ALA A 114 -6.36 -18.78 2.77
CA ALA A 114 -5.54 -18.13 3.77
C ALA A 114 -4.87 -16.86 3.26
N VAL A 115 -4.77 -15.90 4.17
CA VAL A 115 -3.70 -14.91 4.15
C VAL A 115 -2.66 -15.40 5.16
N ASP A 116 -1.59 -16.02 4.68
CA ASP A 116 -0.57 -16.63 5.53
C ASP A 116 0.23 -15.55 6.28
N ARG A 117 0.55 -14.46 5.57
CA ARG A 117 1.36 -13.36 6.11
C ARG A 117 1.17 -12.08 5.31
N TRP A 118 1.32 -10.94 5.96
CA TRP A 118 1.48 -9.64 5.30
C TRP A 118 2.71 -8.89 5.81
N ARG A 119 3.32 -8.08 4.94
CA ARG A 119 4.53 -7.29 5.22
C ARG A 119 4.45 -5.94 4.54
N PHE A 120 4.65 -4.86 5.30
CA PHE A 120 4.82 -3.54 4.70
C PHE A 120 6.04 -3.54 3.77
N ARG A 121 5.92 -2.87 2.62
CA ARG A 121 6.98 -2.77 1.63
C ARG A 121 7.30 -1.30 1.36
N THR A 122 8.60 -1.03 1.33
CA THR A 122 9.16 0.23 0.89
C THR A 122 10.02 0.04 -0.36
N ARG A 123 10.31 1.15 -1.02
CA ARG A 123 11.23 1.22 -2.15
C ARG A 123 12.16 2.43 -2.03
N THR A 124 13.05 2.58 -3.00
CA THR A 124 13.95 3.73 -3.10
C THR A 124 13.47 4.65 -4.21
N GLY A 125 13.81 5.93 -4.13
CA GLY A 125 13.57 6.89 -5.20
C GLY A 125 14.76 7.81 -5.41
N ILE A 126 14.70 8.56 -6.50
CA ILE A 126 15.71 9.55 -6.89
C ILE A 126 15.24 10.92 -6.40
N GLY A 127 16.08 11.61 -5.65
CA GLY A 127 15.79 12.94 -5.11
C GLY A 127 15.88 14.05 -6.15
N LEU A 128 15.84 15.29 -5.68
CA LEU A 128 15.96 16.50 -6.52
C LEU A 128 17.41 16.82 -6.86
N GLN A 129 18.34 16.51 -5.95
CA GLN A 129 19.75 16.77 -6.16
C GLN A 129 20.40 15.63 -6.95
N PRO A 130 21.34 15.91 -7.86
CA PRO A 130 22.09 14.87 -8.56
C PRO A 130 22.72 13.86 -7.59
N GLY A 131 22.48 12.57 -7.82
CA GLY A 131 22.98 11.50 -6.95
C GLY A 131 22.26 11.31 -5.62
N GLN A 132 21.26 12.15 -5.30
CA GLN A 132 20.46 11.99 -4.10
C GLN A 132 19.53 10.78 -4.22
N THR A 133 19.58 9.88 -3.24
CA THR A 133 18.61 8.79 -3.09
C THR A 133 17.73 9.01 -1.88
N ILE A 134 16.45 8.66 -2.00
CA ILE A 134 15.50 8.72 -0.91
C ILE A 134 15.03 7.30 -0.60
N GLN A 135 15.35 6.84 0.60
CA GLN A 135 15.00 5.50 1.07
C GLN A 135 13.64 5.50 1.80
N SER A 136 13.12 4.30 2.03
CA SER A 136 11.89 4.07 2.80
C SER A 136 10.67 4.75 2.19
N LEU A 137 10.60 4.83 0.86
CA LEU A 137 9.43 5.34 0.16
C LEU A 137 8.32 4.30 0.17
N PHE A 138 7.08 4.71 0.43
CA PHE A 138 5.91 3.83 0.42
C PHE A 138 5.83 3.05 -0.90
N ASP A 139 5.69 1.72 -0.85
CA ASP A 139 5.50 0.90 -2.06
C ASP A 139 4.20 0.09 -1.99
N GLY A 140 3.83 -0.35 -0.78
CA GLY A 140 2.54 -0.98 -0.53
C GLY A 140 2.62 -2.10 0.51
N LEU A 141 1.78 -3.12 0.32
CA LEU A 141 1.66 -4.27 1.20
C LEU A 141 1.89 -5.57 0.41
N LEU A 142 2.90 -6.35 0.81
CA LEU A 142 3.06 -7.72 0.33
C LEU A 142 2.17 -8.64 1.14
N VAL A 143 1.43 -9.50 0.47
CA VAL A 143 0.49 -10.45 1.07
C VAL A 143 0.77 -11.84 0.50
N ASP A 144 1.11 -12.78 1.37
CA ASP A 144 1.26 -14.20 1.03
C ASP A 144 -0.12 -14.86 1.15
N LEU A 145 -0.59 -15.44 0.06
CA LEU A 145 -1.93 -15.98 -0.13
C LEU A 145 -1.87 -17.48 -0.40
N ALA A 146 -2.85 -18.22 0.10
CA ALA A 146 -3.00 -19.63 -0.18
C ALA A 146 -4.47 -20.01 -0.46
N VAL A 147 -4.65 -20.91 -1.43
CA VAL A 147 -5.96 -21.50 -1.78
C VAL A 147 -5.79 -23.02 -1.92
N ARG A 148 -6.66 -23.77 -1.27
CA ARG A 148 -6.81 -25.22 -1.39
C ARG A 148 -8.18 -25.51 -1.99
N ASP A 149 -8.21 -26.50 -2.86
CA ASP A 149 -9.28 -26.93 -3.78
C ASP A 149 -9.10 -26.46 -5.22
N SER A 150 -9.42 -27.35 -6.16
CA SER A 150 -9.20 -27.18 -7.61
C SER A 150 -10.24 -26.30 -8.29
N ASP A 151 -11.37 -26.07 -7.63
CA ASP A 151 -12.47 -25.23 -8.08
C ASP A 151 -12.76 -24.07 -7.10
N ALA A 152 -11.85 -23.85 -6.15
CA ALA A 152 -11.83 -22.69 -5.27
C ALA A 152 -11.15 -21.48 -5.91
N VAL A 153 -11.65 -20.27 -5.62
CA VAL A 153 -11.09 -19.00 -6.07
C VAL A 153 -11.08 -17.98 -4.93
N LEU A 154 -9.91 -17.40 -4.67
CA LEU A 154 -9.76 -16.20 -3.85
C LEU A 154 -9.90 -14.97 -4.75
N HIS A 155 -11.09 -14.37 -4.71
CA HIS A 155 -11.40 -13.22 -5.55
C HIS A 155 -10.81 -11.91 -5.03
N ARG A 156 -10.92 -11.64 -3.72
CA ARG A 156 -10.60 -10.31 -3.17
C ARG A 156 -9.93 -10.37 -1.81
N ILE A 157 -9.03 -9.41 -1.58
CA ILE A 157 -8.37 -9.12 -0.30
C ILE A 157 -8.73 -7.72 0.16
N SER A 158 -9.19 -7.59 1.40
CA SER A 158 -9.34 -6.30 2.05
C SER A 158 -8.01 -5.91 2.68
N TYR A 159 -7.64 -4.64 2.57
CA TYR A 159 -6.41 -4.13 3.17
C TYR A 159 -6.67 -2.82 3.90
N HIS A 160 -5.84 -2.56 4.91
CA HIS A 160 -5.71 -1.27 5.58
C HIS A 160 -4.23 -0.99 5.83
N ILE A 161 -3.80 0.22 5.55
CA ILE A 161 -2.43 0.67 5.79
C ILE A 161 -2.49 2.05 6.41
N THR A 162 -1.94 2.20 7.61
CA THR A 162 -1.65 3.51 8.21
C THR A 162 -0.15 3.72 8.19
N VAL A 163 0.30 4.85 7.68
CA VAL A 163 1.71 5.27 7.72
C VAL A 163 1.84 6.67 8.30
N GLN A 164 2.89 6.85 9.08
CA GLN A 164 3.37 8.16 9.47
C GLN A 164 4.69 8.42 8.77
N GLY A 165 4.90 9.65 8.34
CA GLY A 165 6.11 10.00 7.61
C GLY A 165 6.05 11.42 7.08
N ARG A 166 6.71 11.64 5.94
CA ARG A 166 6.84 12.97 5.35
C ARG A 166 6.68 12.92 3.84
N ILE A 167 6.22 14.03 3.28
CA ILE A 167 6.21 14.23 1.84
C ILE A 167 7.64 14.48 1.38
N ARG A 168 8.07 13.76 0.35
CA ARG A 168 9.33 13.97 -0.36
C ARG A 168 9.05 14.22 -1.83
N PHE A 169 9.89 15.00 -2.46
CA PHE A 169 9.82 15.21 -3.91
C PHE A 169 10.88 14.35 -4.57
N VAL A 170 10.43 13.54 -5.52
CA VAL A 170 11.27 12.60 -6.27
C VAL A 170 11.14 12.86 -7.76
N THR A 171 12.18 12.53 -8.49
CA THR A 171 12.21 12.57 -9.97
C THR A 171 12.01 11.19 -10.58
N GLY A 172 12.10 10.13 -9.78
CA GLY A 172 11.85 8.75 -10.19
C GLY A 172 11.73 7.80 -9.00
N LEU A 173 11.09 6.65 -9.22
CA LEU A 173 11.02 5.54 -8.27
C LEU A 173 11.81 4.36 -8.81
N THR A 174 12.52 3.67 -7.93
CA THR A 174 13.28 2.44 -8.22
C THR A 174 12.69 1.29 -7.44
#